data_AF-A0A927V707-F1
#
_entry.id   AF-A0A927V707-F1
#
_cell.length_a   1.000
_cell.length_b   1.000
_cell.length_c   1.000
_cell.angle_alpha   90.00
_cell.angle_beta   90.00
_cell.angle_gamma   90.00
#
_symmetry.space_group_name_H-M   'P 1'
#
loop_
_entity.id
_entity.type
_entity.pdbx_description
1 polymer ?
#
loop_
_entity_poly.entity_id
_entity_poly.type
_entity_poly.pdbx_seq_one_letter_code
_entity_poly.pdbx_strand_id
1 'polypeptide(L)'
;MTYEEIVEKVRERLKDADTSKVDGFLAIQVNITEEGAGAFYVEVKDGKLSVEPYEYYDRQALITMKSKNFIKLMEGKLDPVAAFTLGKLKIDGSIEKVLEFGKLL
;
A
#
# COMPACT_ATOMS: atom_id res chain seq x y z
N MET A 1 -4.57 -7.83 -14.97
CA MET A 1 -3.29 -7.21 -14.60
C MET A 1 -2.42 -8.23 -13.93
N THR A 2 -1.16 -8.32 -14.33
CA THR A 2 -0.16 -9.15 -13.65
C THR A 2 0.28 -8.49 -12.35
N TYR A 3 0.96 -9.25 -11.49
CA TYR A 3 1.54 -8.73 -10.26
C TYR A 3 2.56 -7.63 -10.55
N GLU A 4 3.41 -7.83 -11.56
CA GLU A 4 4.45 -6.89 -11.98
C GLU A 4 3.83 -5.56 -12.43
N GLU A 5 2.75 -5.59 -13.21
CA GLU A 5 2.04 -4.38 -13.62
C GLU A 5 1.47 -3.60 -12.42
N ILE A 6 1.05 -4.31 -11.35
CA ILE A 6 0.55 -3.65 -10.12
C ILE A 6 1.71 -2.96 -9.40
N VAL A 7 2.86 -3.62 -9.25
CA VAL A 7 4.04 -3.05 -8.59
C VAL A 7 4.56 -1.83 -9.35
N GLU A 8 4.64 -1.92 -10.68
CA GLU A 8 5.07 -0.79 -11.52
C GLU A 8 4.10 0.40 -11.41
N LYS A 9 2.79 0.18 -11.39
CA LYS A 9 1.83 1.26 -11.14
C LYS A 9 2.02 1.94 -9.79
N VAL A 10 2.31 1.17 -8.74
CA VAL A 10 2.59 1.73 -7.40
C VAL A 10 3.86 2.59 -7.45
N ARG A 11 4.92 2.11 -8.09
CA ARG A 11 6.17 2.86 -8.28
C ARG A 11 5.93 4.17 -9.02
N GLU A 12 5.21 4.11 -10.14
CA GLU A 12 4.87 5.30 -10.93
C GLU A 12 4.04 6.30 -10.14
N ARG A 13 3.09 5.82 -9.32
CA ARG A 13 2.21 6.68 -8.53
C ARG A 13 2.98 7.37 -7.39
N LEU A 14 3.92 6.66 -6.78
CA LEU A 14 4.69 7.14 -5.63
C LEU A 14 5.99 7.87 -5.99
N LYS A 15 6.39 7.90 -7.27
CA LYS A 15 7.65 8.51 -7.71
C LYS A 15 7.82 9.98 -7.28
N ASP A 16 6.70 10.71 -7.24
CA ASP A 16 6.62 12.13 -6.88
C ASP A 16 5.85 12.33 -5.55
N ALA A 17 5.67 11.27 -4.77
CA ALA A 17 4.96 11.37 -3.49
C ALA A 17 5.74 12.23 -2.51
N ASP A 18 5.01 13.11 -1.82
CA ASP A 18 5.57 13.98 -0.80
C ASP A 18 5.79 13.20 0.50
N THR A 19 7.02 12.70 0.68
CA THR A 19 7.44 11.94 1.85
C THR A 19 7.64 12.79 3.10
N SER A 20 7.63 14.12 2.98
CA SER A 20 7.77 15.02 4.15
C SER A 20 6.59 14.93 5.12
N LYS A 21 5.47 14.35 4.65
CA LYS A 21 4.27 14.07 5.45
C LYS A 21 4.36 12.78 6.25
N VAL A 22 5.43 12.02 6.09
CA VAL A 22 5.66 10.79 6.85
C VAL A 22 6.53 11.09 8.05
N ASP A 23 6.00 10.84 9.24
CA ASP A 23 6.74 11.03 10.48
C ASP A 23 7.65 9.81 10.72
N GLY A 24 8.94 10.00 10.39
CA GLY A 24 10.01 9.05 10.66
C GLY A 24 9.96 7.82 9.75
N PHE A 25 9.56 6.68 10.32
CA PHE A 25 9.56 5.39 9.64
C PHE A 25 8.13 4.94 9.31
N LEU A 26 7.91 4.58 8.06
CA LEU A 26 6.71 3.94 7.55
C LEU A 26 7.10 2.70 6.76
N ALA A 27 6.51 1.55 7.08
CA ALA A 27 6.66 0.34 6.27
C ALA A 27 5.35 -0.43 6.22
N ILE A 28 4.75 -0.52 5.03
CA ILE A 28 3.47 -1.20 4.80
C ILE A 28 3.68 -2.32 3.79
N GLN A 29 3.35 -3.56 4.16
CA GLN A 29 3.24 -4.66 3.21
C GLN A 29 1.85 -4.65 2.58
N VAL A 30 1.78 -4.88 1.28
CA VAL A 30 0.54 -5.02 0.52
C VAL A 30 0.47 -6.44 -0.04
N ASN A 31 -0.53 -7.19 0.39
CA ASN A 31 -0.87 -8.50 -0.14
C ASN A 31 -2.04 -8.36 -1.11
N ILE A 32 -1.75 -8.61 -2.38
CA ILE A 32 -2.76 -8.68 -3.44
C ILE A 32 -3.26 -10.13 -3.54
N THR A 33 -4.57 -10.27 -3.60
CA THR A 33 -5.26 -11.56 -3.76
C THR A 33 -5.96 -11.66 -5.11
N GLU A 34 -6.22 -12.90 -5.55
CA GLU A 34 -6.84 -13.25 -6.83
C GLU A 34 -5.95 -12.91 -8.05
N GLU A 35 -6.40 -12.02 -8.92
CA GLU A 35 -5.70 -11.66 -10.14
C GLU A 35 -4.46 -10.79 -9.83
N GLY A 36 -3.29 -11.20 -10.31
CA GLY A 36 -2.02 -10.54 -9.98
C GLY A 36 -1.63 -10.74 -8.52
N ALA A 37 -2.00 -11.88 -7.92
CA ALA A 37 -1.68 -12.19 -6.53
C ALA A 37 -0.16 -12.17 -6.28
N GLY A 38 0.21 -11.62 -5.14
CA GLY A 38 1.59 -11.45 -4.72
C GLY A 38 1.69 -10.44 -3.58
N ALA A 39 2.90 -10.28 -3.07
CA ALA A 39 3.17 -9.36 -1.97
C ALA A 39 4.29 -8.40 -2.37
N PHE A 40 4.18 -7.16 -1.95
CA PHE A 40 5.24 -6.15 -2.04
C PHE A 40 5.16 -5.27 -0.80
N TYR A 41 6.16 -4.44 -0.57
CA TYR A 41 6.07 -3.42 0.48
C TYR A 41 6.39 -2.03 -0.05
N VAL A 42 5.86 -1.05 0.66
CA VAL A 42 6.21 0.36 0.53
C VAL A 42 6.86 0.79 1.83
N GLU A 43 8.04 1.37 1.74
CA GLU A 43 8.78 1.91 2.87
C GLU A 43 9.10 3.38 2.63
N VAL A 44 8.93 4.19 3.67
CA VAL A 44 9.52 5.52 3.77
C VAL A 44 10.43 5.53 4.99
N LYS A 45 11.72 5.76 4.74
CA LYS A 45 12.76 5.81 5.77
C LYS A 45 13.75 6.90 5.41
N ASP A 46 14.02 7.79 6.36
CA ASP A 46 14.93 8.93 6.18
C ASP A 46 14.57 9.79 4.95
N GLY A 47 13.27 9.97 4.69
CA GLY A 47 12.73 10.71 3.54
C GLY A 47 12.78 9.96 2.20
N LYS A 48 13.40 8.78 2.15
CA LYS A 48 13.48 7.94 0.95
C LYS A 48 12.29 6.98 0.87
N LEU A 49 11.58 7.02 -0.25
CA LEU A 49 10.53 6.07 -0.58
C LEU A 49 11.09 4.88 -1.38
N SER A 50 10.73 3.67 -0.99
CA SER A 50 11.09 2.42 -1.68
C SER A 50 9.84 1.56 -1.90
N VAL A 51 9.75 0.90 -3.05
CA VAL A 51 8.70 -0.07 -3.38
C VAL A 51 9.37 -1.32 -3.94
N GLU A 52 9.26 -2.42 -3.22
CA GLU A 52 10.03 -3.62 -3.54
C GLU A 52 9.14 -4.88 -3.59
N PRO A 53 9.35 -5.77 -4.58
CA PRO A 53 8.43 -6.86 -4.91
C PRO A 53 8.69 -8.13 -4.06
N TYR A 54 8.74 -7.98 -2.75
CA TYR A 54 8.88 -9.10 -1.80
C TYR A 54 8.23 -8.77 -0.45
N GLU A 55 8.13 -9.79 0.42
CA GLU A 55 7.59 -9.62 1.78
C GLU A 55 8.58 -8.91 2.70
N TYR A 56 8.07 -8.07 3.60
CA TYR A 56 8.88 -7.33 4.56
C TYR A 56 8.41 -7.58 5.98
N TYR A 57 9.28 -8.13 6.83
CA TYR A 57 8.90 -8.54 8.17
C TYR A 57 8.91 -7.40 9.19
N ASP A 58 9.75 -6.37 9.00
CA ASP A 58 9.84 -5.19 9.89
C ASP A 58 8.81 -4.11 9.53
N ARG A 59 7.64 -4.55 9.03
CA ARG A 59 6.53 -3.70 8.63
C ARG A 59 5.73 -3.25 9.85
N GLN A 60 5.18 -2.04 9.79
CA GLN A 60 4.26 -1.51 10.80
C GLN A 60 2.82 -1.99 10.59
N ALA A 61 2.45 -2.27 9.34
CA ALA A 61 1.18 -2.90 9.02
C ALA A 61 1.27 -3.74 7.74
N LEU A 62 0.32 -4.64 7.60
CA LEU A 62 0.05 -5.42 6.41
C LEU A 62 -1.38 -5.15 5.99
N ILE A 63 -1.58 -4.84 4.71
CA ILE A 63 -2.89 -4.76 4.11
C ILE A 63 -3.13 -5.93 3.18
N THR A 64 -4.32 -6.51 3.20
CA THR A 64 -4.72 -7.56 2.25
C THR A 64 -5.98 -7.14 1.52
N MET A 65 -5.94 -7.17 0.19
CA MET A 65 -7.10 -6.87 -0.64
C MET A 65 -7.01 -7.47 -2.05
N LYS A 66 -8.13 -7.50 -2.77
CA LYS A 66 -8.17 -7.91 -4.19
C LYS A 66 -7.55 -6.83 -5.06
N SER A 67 -6.87 -7.20 -6.16
CA SER A 67 -6.23 -6.22 -7.06
C SER A 67 -7.19 -5.12 -7.53
N LYS A 68 -8.41 -5.48 -7.93
CA LYS A 68 -9.45 -4.53 -8.36
C LYS A 68 -9.80 -3.47 -7.31
N ASN A 69 -9.76 -3.83 -6.01
CA ASN A 69 -10.04 -2.88 -4.94
C ASN A 69 -8.82 -2.00 -4.69
N PHE A 70 -7.62 -2.59 -4.74
CA PHE A 70 -6.36 -1.85 -4.59
C PHE A 70 -6.20 -0.78 -5.66
N ILE A 71 -6.45 -1.12 -6.92
CA ILE A 71 -6.40 -0.17 -8.04
C ILE A 71 -7.40 0.99 -7.82
N LYS A 72 -8.64 0.68 -7.43
CA LYS A 72 -9.63 1.73 -7.13
C LYS A 72 -9.20 2.61 -5.96
N LEU A 73 -8.52 2.06 -4.96
CA LEU A 73 -8.00 2.81 -3.83
C LEU A 73 -6.88 3.77 -4.30
N MET A 74 -5.92 3.29 -5.09
CA MET A 74 -4.85 4.13 -5.67
C MET A 74 -5.39 5.22 -6.61
N GLU A 75 -6.50 4.95 -7.30
CA GLU A 75 -7.16 5.93 -8.17
C GLU A 75 -8.08 6.91 -7.40
N GLY A 76 -8.17 6.80 -6.07
CA GLY A 76 -9.07 7.61 -5.24
C GLY A 76 -10.57 7.30 -5.43
N LYS A 77 -10.90 6.23 -6.15
CA LYS A 77 -12.28 5.78 -6.45
C LYS A 77 -12.86 4.86 -5.38
N LEU A 78 -12.05 4.43 -4.42
CA LEU A 78 -12.48 3.64 -3.27
C LEU A 78 -11.91 4.28 -2.00
N ASP A 79 -12.81 4.76 -1.14
CA ASP A 79 -12.43 5.28 0.17
C ASP A 79 -11.87 4.14 1.07
N PRO A 80 -10.70 4.34 1.71
CA PRO A 80 -10.06 3.31 2.51
C PRO A 80 -10.85 2.95 3.78
N VAL A 81 -11.56 3.90 4.39
CA VAL A 81 -12.38 3.64 5.58
C VAL A 81 -13.57 2.76 5.19
N ALA A 82 -14.28 3.11 4.12
CA ALA A 82 -15.36 2.30 3.58
C ALA A 82 -14.88 0.91 3.12
N ALA A 83 -13.69 0.82 2.51
CA ALA A 83 -13.12 -0.46 2.11
C ALA A 83 -12.86 -1.37 3.31
N PHE A 84 -12.34 -0.81 4.41
CA PHE A 84 -12.12 -1.56 5.65
C PHE A 84 -13.44 -1.99 6.29
N THR A 85 -14.39 -1.06 6.49
CA THR A 85 -15.71 -1.35 7.08
C THR A 85 -16.49 -2.42 6.31
N LEU A 86 -16.38 -2.44 4.99
CA LEU A 86 -17.04 -3.43 4.12
C LEU A 86 -16.24 -4.73 3.94
N GLY A 87 -15.11 -4.90 4.62
CA GLY A 87 -14.26 -6.10 4.55
C GLY A 87 -13.51 -6.29 3.22
N LYS A 88 -13.41 -5.22 2.40
CA LYS A 88 -12.68 -5.21 1.12
C LYS A 88 -11.18 -4.95 1.30
N LEU A 89 -10.82 -4.35 2.42
CA LEU A 89 -9.47 -4.09 2.90
C LEU A 89 -9.35 -4.74 4.28
N LYS A 90 -8.39 -5.65 4.44
CA LYS A 90 -8.00 -6.17 5.76
C LYS A 90 -6.71 -5.50 6.19
N ILE A 91 -6.59 -5.20 7.47
CA ILE A 91 -5.41 -4.57 8.07
C ILE A 91 -4.96 -5.44 9.23
N ASP A 92 -3.70 -5.82 9.23
CA ASP A 92 -2.99 -6.40 10.36
C ASP A 92 -1.90 -5.41 10.81
N GLY A 93 -1.84 -5.09 12.10
CA GLY A 93 -0.92 -4.07 12.63
C GLY A 93 -1.55 -2.68 12.77
N SER A 94 -0.78 -1.63 12.54
CA SER A 94 -1.19 -0.25 12.82
C SER A 94 -2.14 0.34 11.76
N ILE A 95 -3.39 0.59 12.14
CA ILE A 95 -4.37 1.30 11.29
C ILE A 95 -3.93 2.73 11.00
N GLU A 96 -3.34 3.41 11.97
CA GLU A 96 -2.85 4.79 11.82
C GLU A 96 -1.81 4.87 10.69
N LYS A 97 -0.86 3.92 10.65
CA LYS A 97 0.16 3.85 9.60
C LYS A 97 -0.43 3.50 8.22
N VAL A 98 -1.50 2.71 8.17
CA VAL A 98 -2.23 2.47 6.91
C VAL A 98 -2.94 3.73 6.41
N LEU A 99 -3.52 4.54 7.31
CA LEU A 99 -4.13 5.82 6.94
C LEU A 99 -3.09 6.84 6.49
N GLU A 100 -1.91 6.86 7.12
CA GLU A 100 -0.76 7.65 6.68
C GLU A 100 -0.29 7.24 5.28
N PHE A 101 -0.14 5.94 5.03
CA PHE A 101 0.18 5.40 3.71
C PHE A 101 -0.86 5.78 2.65
N GLY A 102 -2.15 5.73 2.98
CA GLY A 102 -3.22 6.15 2.07
C GLY A 102 -3.13 7.60 1.60
N LYS A 103 -2.45 8.49 2.36
CA LYS A 103 -2.21 9.89 1.96
C LYS A 103 -1.06 10.05 0.96
N LEU A 104 -0.22 9.01 0.79
CA LEU A 104 0.87 8.99 -0.18
C LEU A 104 0.42 8.51 -1.56
N LEU A 105 -0.67 7.73 -1.61
CA LEU A 105 -1.21 7.09 -2.82
C LEU A 105 -1.98 8.03 -3.75
#